data_AF-A0A3C0GAW2-F1
#
_entry.id   AF-A0A3C0GAW2-F1
#
_cell.length_a   1.000
_cell.length_b   1.000
_cell.length_c   1.000
_cell.angle_alpha   90.00
_cell.angle_beta   90.00
_cell.angle_gamma   90.00
#
_symmetry.space_group_name_H-M   'P 1'
#
loop_
_entity.id
_entity.type
_entity.pdbx_description
1 polymer ?
#
loop_
_entity_poly.entity_id
_entity_poly.type
_entity_poly.pdbx_seq_one_letter_code
_entity_poly.pdbx_strand_id
1 'polypeptide(L)'
;VVLFFMLQLAIPFRYLFYPGELFWTEEGYRFSWRVMLMEKSGYAQFKIVDQESGRWFYVDNTDFITPFQEKQMAFQPDFILEYAHFLKNHFEKDGHKNVQVFVNCQVSLNGRLSTEFIDPTIDLAKQKESFLHKHWITPFKDEIKGI
;
A
#
# COMPACT_ATOMS: atom_id res chain seq x y z
N VAL A 1 28.97 20.26 -6.85
CA VAL A 1 29.43 18.90 -7.22
C VAL A 1 29.46 17.97 -6.01
N VAL A 2 30.19 18.27 -4.93
CA VAL A 2 30.28 17.40 -3.74
C VAL A 2 28.90 17.07 -3.13
N LEU A 3 28.03 18.08 -2.94
CA LEU A 3 26.66 17.86 -2.43
C LEU A 3 25.85 16.88 -3.29
N PHE A 4 25.98 16.97 -4.62
CA PHE A 4 25.28 16.09 -5.55
C PHE A 4 25.71 14.62 -5.35
N PHE A 5 27.02 14.36 -5.24
CA PHE A 5 27.52 13.00 -5.00
C PHE A 5 27.15 12.48 -3.61
N MET A 6 27.16 13.33 -2.58
CA MET A 6 26.70 12.94 -1.24
C MET A 6 25.22 12.52 -1.28
N LEU A 7 24.35 13.27 -1.97
CA LEU A 7 22.94 12.90 -2.13
C LEU A 7 22.76 11.59 -2.90
N GLN A 8 23.48 11.41 -4.01
CA GLN A 8 23.45 10.18 -4.81
C GLN A 8 23.87 8.94 -4.01
N LEU A 9 24.83 9.08 -3.09
CA LEU A 9 25.26 7.98 -2.22
C LEU A 9 24.33 7.77 -1.03
N ALA A 10 23.72 8.82 -0.48
CA ALA A 10 22.87 8.72 0.71
C ALA A 10 21.45 8.20 0.41
N ILE A 11 20.85 8.60 -0.71
CA ILE A 11 19.46 8.23 -1.07
C ILE A 11 19.24 6.70 -1.08
N PRO A 12 20.13 5.87 -1.64
CA PRO A 12 19.94 4.42 -1.64
C PRO A 12 19.89 3.76 -0.26
N PHE A 13 20.46 4.40 0.77
CA PHE A 13 20.46 3.92 2.16
C PHE A 13 19.32 4.49 3.02
N ARG A 14 18.45 5.33 2.44
CA ARG A 14 17.30 5.93 3.15
C ARG A 14 16.42 4.88 3.85
N TYR A 15 16.32 3.67 3.30
CA TYR A 15 15.53 2.59 3.88
C TYR A 15 15.93 2.24 5.33
N LEU A 16 17.18 2.50 5.73
CA LEU A 16 17.67 2.25 7.10
C LEU A 16 16.95 3.08 8.17
N PHE A 17 16.26 4.15 7.78
CA PHE A 17 15.49 5.01 8.69
C PHE A 17 14.04 4.53 8.87
N TYR A 18 13.61 3.49 8.17
CA TYR A 18 12.27 2.92 8.30
C TYR A 18 12.32 1.61 9.10
N PRO A 19 11.35 1.38 10.00
CA PRO A 19 11.23 0.10 10.68
C PRO A 19 10.61 -0.96 9.75
N GLY A 20 10.89 -2.23 10.04
CA GLY A 20 10.33 -3.37 9.31
C GLY A 20 11.17 -3.80 8.11
N GLU A 21 10.61 -4.74 7.34
CA GLU A 21 11.30 -5.31 6.17
C GLU A 21 11.06 -4.44 4.93
N LEU A 22 12.15 -4.01 4.29
CA LEU A 22 12.16 -3.10 3.14
C LEU A 22 11.27 -3.60 2.00
N PHE A 23 11.36 -4.89 1.67
CA PHE A 23 10.57 -5.47 0.58
C PHE A 23 9.08 -5.59 0.94
N TRP A 24 8.74 -5.59 2.23
CA TRP A 24 7.36 -5.63 2.67
C TRP A 24 6.74 -4.23 2.64
N THR A 25 7.29 -3.29 3.39
CA THR A 25 6.71 -1.93 3.54
C THR A 25 6.94 -1.04 2.32
N GLU A 26 7.96 -1.35 1.51
CA GLU A 26 8.43 -0.56 0.37
C GLU A 26 8.90 0.86 0.71
N GLU A 27 9.11 1.13 2.01
CA GLU A 27 9.53 2.43 2.49
C GLU A 27 11.03 2.65 2.24
N GLY A 28 11.34 3.61 1.38
CA GLY A 28 12.71 3.79 0.91
C GLY A 28 13.16 2.77 -0.14
N TYR A 29 12.26 1.92 -0.65
CA TYR A 29 12.57 0.93 -1.69
C TYR A 29 12.96 1.58 -3.01
N ARG A 30 12.16 2.55 -3.48
CA ARG A 30 12.49 3.29 -4.71
C ARG A 30 13.79 4.07 -4.52
N PHE A 31 14.66 3.96 -5.53
CA PHE A 31 16.04 4.47 -5.55
C PHE A 31 17.02 3.76 -4.60
N SER A 32 16.62 2.64 -3.98
CA SER A 32 17.55 1.73 -3.32
C SER A 32 18.33 0.90 -4.35
N TRP A 33 19.50 0.40 -3.99
CA TRP A 33 20.24 -0.59 -4.79
C TRP A 33 19.59 -1.98 -4.80
N ARG A 34 18.54 -2.20 -3.98
CA ARG A 34 17.89 -3.49 -3.76
C ARG A 34 16.60 -3.71 -4.58
N VAL A 35 16.32 -2.85 -5.56
CA VAL A 35 15.05 -2.80 -6.34
C VAL A 35 14.76 -4.04 -7.20
N MET A 36 15.74 -4.92 -7.43
CA MET A 36 15.54 -6.12 -8.27
C MET A 36 15.51 -7.43 -7.46
N LEU A 37 15.35 -7.36 -6.13
CA LEU A 37 15.43 -8.53 -5.23
C LEU A 37 14.06 -9.04 -4.74
N MET A 38 12.97 -8.57 -5.36
CA MET A 38 11.61 -8.83 -4.92
C MET A 38 10.68 -9.21 -6.06
N GLU A 39 9.86 -10.22 -5.79
CA GLU A 39 8.62 -10.56 -6.48
C GLU A 39 7.48 -10.51 -5.46
N LYS A 40 6.46 -9.70 -5.77
CA LYS A 40 5.22 -9.61 -5.00
C LYS A 40 4.03 -9.98 -5.86
N SER A 41 3.09 -10.67 -5.25
CA SER A 41 1.74 -10.87 -5.78
C SER A 41 0.75 -10.69 -4.66
N GLY A 42 -0.43 -10.16 -4.97
CA GLY A 42 -1.40 -9.84 -3.94
C GLY A 42 -2.83 -9.86 -4.46
N TYR A 43 -3.74 -9.79 -3.50
CA TYR A 43 -5.17 -9.63 -3.69
C TYR A 43 -5.63 -8.48 -2.81
N ALA A 44 -6.49 -7.61 -3.34
CA ALA A 44 -7.03 -6.47 -2.60
C ALA A 44 -8.52 -6.30 -2.91
N GLN A 45 -9.36 -6.37 -1.86
CA GLN A 45 -10.80 -6.17 -1.94
C GLN A 45 -11.19 -4.96 -1.10
N PHE A 46 -11.76 -3.94 -1.74
CA PHE A 46 -12.15 -2.71 -1.06
C PHE A 46 -13.57 -2.81 -0.53
N LYS A 47 -13.76 -2.28 0.69
CA LYS A 47 -15.03 -2.15 1.38
C LYS A 47 -15.31 -0.68 1.64
N ILE A 48 -16.46 -0.23 1.17
CA ILE A 48 -16.94 1.13 1.35
C ILE A 48 -17.99 1.11 2.45
N VAL A 49 -17.88 2.04 3.40
CA VAL A 49 -18.83 2.21 4.50
C VAL A 49 -19.34 3.65 4.50
N ASP A 50 -20.65 3.80 4.38
CA ASP A 50 -21.34 5.07 4.54
C ASP A 50 -21.60 5.29 6.03
N GLN A 51 -20.97 6.32 6.60
CA GLN A 51 -21.02 6.54 8.05
C GLN A 51 -22.39 7.05 8.54
N GLU A 52 -23.16 7.74 7.69
CA GLU A 52 -24.49 8.24 8.09
C GLU A 52 -25.52 7.11 8.14
N SER A 53 -25.53 6.24 7.13
CA SER A 53 -26.50 5.15 7.02
C SER A 53 -26.04 3.83 7.66
N GLY A 54 -24.75 3.69 7.94
CA GLY A 54 -24.13 2.45 8.41
C GLY A 54 -24.10 1.33 7.35
N ARG A 55 -24.52 1.63 6.11
CA ARG A 55 -24.52 0.67 5.02
C ARG A 55 -23.10 0.50 4.49
N TRP A 56 -22.81 -0.72 4.06
CA TRP A 56 -21.51 -1.03 3.48
C TRP A 56 -21.68 -1.97 2.29
N PHE A 57 -20.73 -1.90 1.38
CA PHE A 57 -20.66 -2.77 0.21
C PHE A 57 -19.20 -3.00 -0.19
N TYR A 58 -18.97 -4.07 -0.95
CA TYR A 58 -17.68 -4.33 -1.57
C TYR A 58 -17.64 -3.74 -2.98
N VAL A 59 -16.48 -3.22 -3.37
CA VAL A 59 -16.25 -2.66 -4.70
C VAL A 59 -15.75 -3.74 -5.65
N ASP A 60 -16.34 -3.82 -6.84
CA ASP A 60 -15.69 -4.49 -7.96
C ASP A 60 -14.61 -3.56 -8.51
N ASN A 61 -13.34 -3.92 -8.33
CA ASN A 61 -12.25 -3.08 -8.78
C ASN A 61 -12.25 -2.91 -10.31
N THR A 62 -12.77 -3.91 -11.04
CA THR A 62 -12.76 -3.93 -12.52
C THR A 62 -13.66 -2.86 -13.14
N ASP A 63 -14.60 -2.31 -12.36
CA ASP A 63 -15.43 -1.17 -12.77
C ASP A 63 -14.64 0.14 -12.90
N PHE A 64 -13.48 0.24 -12.24
CA PHE A 64 -12.72 1.49 -12.10
C PHE A 64 -11.33 1.44 -12.71
N ILE A 65 -10.68 0.28 -12.69
CA ILE A 65 -9.30 0.13 -13.10
C ILE A 65 -9.12 -1.07 -14.02
N THR A 66 -8.12 -0.98 -14.90
CA THR A 66 -7.78 -2.08 -15.82
C THR A 66 -7.20 -3.27 -15.05
N PRO A 67 -7.25 -4.50 -15.61
CA PRO A 67 -6.66 -5.68 -14.98
C PRO A 67 -5.17 -5.52 -14.64
N PHE A 68 -4.43 -4.75 -15.45
CA PHE A 68 -3.02 -4.45 -15.18
C PHE A 68 -2.85 -3.54 -13.95
N GLN A 69 -3.65 -2.47 -13.86
CA GLN A 69 -3.64 -1.57 -12.71
C GLN A 69 -4.09 -2.28 -11.43
N GLU A 70 -5.13 -3.12 -11.50
CA GLU A 70 -5.57 -3.92 -10.37
C GLU A 70 -4.47 -4.84 -9.87
N LYS A 71 -3.80 -5.55 -10.80
CA LYS A 71 -2.68 -6.41 -10.45
C LYS A 71 -1.57 -5.66 -9.72
N GLN A 72 -1.18 -4.47 -10.19
CA GLN A 72 -0.14 -3.66 -9.54
C GLN A 72 -0.61 -3.10 -8.19
N MET A 73 -1.84 -2.60 -8.14
CA MET A 73 -2.43 -2.03 -6.94
C MET A 73 -2.53 -3.05 -5.81
N ALA A 74 -2.81 -4.32 -6.12
CA ALA A 74 -3.08 -5.34 -5.10
C ALA A 74 -1.91 -5.67 -4.15
N PHE A 75 -0.69 -5.15 -4.38
CA PHE A 75 0.46 -5.37 -3.50
C PHE A 75 1.32 -4.12 -3.23
N GLN A 76 1.03 -3.00 -3.90
CA GLN A 76 1.80 -1.76 -3.76
C GLN A 76 1.07 -0.79 -2.81
N PRO A 77 1.67 -0.44 -1.67
CA PRO A 77 0.97 0.30 -0.62
C PRO A 77 0.51 1.69 -1.08
N ASP A 78 1.32 2.39 -1.87
CA ASP A 78 0.99 3.70 -2.44
C ASP A 78 -0.22 3.63 -3.39
N PHE A 79 -0.29 2.63 -4.25
CA PHE A 79 -1.43 2.44 -5.16
C PHE A 79 -2.71 2.06 -4.41
N ILE A 80 -2.61 1.23 -3.37
CA ILE A 80 -3.75 0.90 -2.49
C ILE A 80 -4.31 2.18 -1.87
N LEU A 81 -3.43 3.04 -1.34
CA LEU A 81 -3.84 4.29 -0.70
C LEU A 81 -4.43 5.28 -1.71
N GLU A 82 -3.81 5.44 -2.87
CA GLU A 82 -4.31 6.32 -3.92
C GLU A 82 -5.67 5.86 -4.44
N TYR A 83 -5.85 4.55 -4.65
CA TYR A 83 -7.12 3.99 -5.06
C TYR A 83 -8.20 4.13 -3.97
N ALA A 84 -7.84 4.00 -2.69
CA ALA A 84 -8.76 4.27 -1.58
C ALA A 84 -9.29 5.72 -1.61
N HIS A 85 -8.41 6.70 -1.87
CA HIS A 85 -8.81 8.09 -2.03
C HIS A 85 -9.67 8.33 -3.27
N PHE A 86 -9.36 7.65 -4.38
CA PHE A 86 -10.19 7.70 -5.58
C PHE A 86 -11.61 7.21 -5.29
N LEU A 87 -11.77 6.03 -4.65
CA LEU A 87 -13.06 5.46 -4.31
C LEU A 87 -13.85 6.37 -3.37
N LYS A 88 -13.19 6.91 -2.34
CA LYS A 88 -13.80 7.91 -1.45
C LYS A 88 -14.40 9.07 -2.24
N ASN A 89 -13.59 9.70 -3.08
CA ASN A 89 -14.01 10.86 -3.87
C ASN A 89 -15.10 10.53 -4.89
N HIS A 90 -15.12 9.30 -5.42
CA HIS A 90 -16.16 8.83 -6.35
C HIS A 90 -17.49 8.68 -5.63
N PHE A 91 -17.55 7.90 -4.55
CA PHE A 91 -18.80 7.66 -3.83
C PHE A 91 -19.33 8.90 -3.10
N GLU A 92 -18.46 9.82 -2.67
CA GLU A 92 -18.90 11.12 -2.14
C GLU A 92 -19.62 11.97 -3.20
N LYS A 93 -19.23 11.85 -4.48
CA LYS A 93 -19.92 12.54 -5.58
C LYS A 93 -21.25 11.89 -5.93
N ASP A 94 -21.38 10.58 -5.72
CA ASP A 94 -22.62 9.83 -5.96
C ASP A 94 -23.65 10.01 -4.85
N GLY A 95 -23.34 10.82 -3.83
CA GLY A 95 -24.28 11.23 -2.79
C GLY A 95 -24.08 10.55 -1.44
N HIS A 96 -23.09 9.67 -1.31
CA HIS A 96 -22.68 9.15 -0.01
C HIS A 96 -21.99 10.23 0.82
N LYS A 97 -22.26 10.26 2.12
CA LYS A 97 -21.65 11.25 3.03
C LYS A 97 -20.76 10.55 4.03
N ASN A 98 -19.59 11.15 4.29
CA ASN A 98 -18.58 10.61 5.20
C ASN A 98 -18.19 9.17 4.85
N VAL A 99 -17.68 8.97 3.63
CA VAL A 99 -17.28 7.66 3.13
C VAL A 99 -16.00 7.21 3.83
N GLN A 100 -16.03 6.01 4.42
CA GLN A 100 -14.86 5.32 4.95
C GLN A 100 -14.47 4.20 3.99
N VAL A 101 -13.15 3.99 3.84
CA VAL A 101 -12.61 3.01 2.89
C VAL A 101 -11.67 2.08 3.63
N PHE A 102 -12.03 0.80 3.65
CA PHE A 102 -11.24 -0.29 4.22
C PHE A 102 -10.82 -1.24 3.10
N VAL A 103 -9.73 -1.96 3.31
CA VAL A 103 -9.26 -2.96 2.35
C VAL A 103 -8.94 -4.26 3.06
N ASN A 104 -9.38 -5.37 2.50
CA ASN A 104 -8.83 -6.68 2.82
C ASN A 104 -7.75 -6.98 1.78
N CYS A 105 -6.48 -6.88 2.18
CA CYS A 105 -5.36 -7.05 1.29
C CYS A 105 -4.41 -8.12 1.83
N GLN A 106 -4.09 -9.10 0.97
CA GLN A 106 -3.13 -10.15 1.29
C GLN A 106 -2.04 -10.18 0.22
N VAL A 107 -0.80 -10.30 0.66
CA VAL A 107 0.37 -10.28 -0.23
C VAL A 107 1.28 -11.46 0.07
N SER A 108 1.76 -12.09 -0.99
CA SER A 108 2.87 -13.04 -0.98
C SER A 108 4.14 -12.33 -1.44
N LEU A 109 5.25 -12.63 -0.76
CA LEU A 109 6.57 -12.07 -1.03
C LEU A 109 7.58 -13.19 -1.30
N ASN A 110 8.19 -13.19 -2.48
CA ASN A 110 9.25 -14.13 -2.89
C ASN A 110 8.87 -15.61 -2.61
N GLY A 111 7.67 -16.01 -3.02
CA GLY A 111 7.16 -17.39 -2.89
C GLY A 111 6.72 -17.81 -1.48
N ARG A 112 6.73 -16.91 -0.49
CA ARG A 112 6.20 -17.18 0.86
C ARG A 112 4.66 -17.21 0.87
N LEU A 113 4.10 -17.77 1.93
CA LEU A 113 2.65 -17.78 2.12
C LEU A 113 2.10 -16.35 2.13
N SER A 114 0.92 -16.19 1.52
CA SER A 114 0.21 -14.92 1.54
C SER A 114 -0.18 -14.57 2.97
N THR A 115 0.10 -13.33 3.38
CA THR A 115 -0.27 -12.81 4.70
C THR A 115 -0.97 -11.47 4.56
N GLU A 116 -1.74 -11.10 5.58
CA GLU A 116 -2.40 -9.79 5.65
C GLU A 116 -1.35 -8.69 5.48
N PHE A 117 -1.54 -7.82 4.50
CA PHE A 117 -0.61 -6.75 4.15
C PHE A 117 -1.01 -5.41 4.74
N ILE A 118 -2.31 -5.12 4.69
CA ILE A 118 -2.91 -3.88 5.18
C ILE A 118 -3.87 -4.22 6.31
N ASP A 119 -3.81 -3.46 7.40
CA ASP A 119 -4.74 -3.64 8.52
C ASP A 119 -6.18 -3.33 8.07
N PRO A 120 -7.09 -4.32 8.08
CA PRO A 120 -8.45 -4.16 7.57
C PRO A 120 -9.34 -3.30 8.48
N THR A 121 -8.86 -2.93 9.67
CA THR A 121 -9.57 -2.09 10.63
C THR A 121 -9.27 -0.60 10.46
N ILE A 122 -8.26 -0.25 9.64
CA ILE A 122 -7.86 1.13 9.41
C ILE A 122 -8.58 1.72 8.20
N ASP A 123 -9.18 2.88 8.44
CA ASP A 123 -9.79 3.69 7.40
C ASP A 123 -8.70 4.39 6.57
N LEU A 124 -8.45 3.87 5.37
CA LEU A 124 -7.47 4.39 4.43
C LEU A 124 -7.84 5.78 3.90
N ALA A 125 -9.14 6.13 3.89
CA ALA A 125 -9.62 7.43 3.42
C ALA A 125 -9.19 8.62 4.31
N LYS A 126 -8.63 8.32 5.50
CA LYS A 126 -8.06 9.29 6.45
C LYS A 126 -6.54 9.30 6.46
N GLN A 127 -5.89 8.31 5.84
CA GLN A 127 -4.43 8.24 5.76
C GLN A 127 -3.92 9.20 4.69
N LYS A 128 -2.63 9.56 4.76
CA LYS A 128 -2.00 10.45 3.78
C LYS A 128 -0.67 9.87 3.35
N GLU A 129 -0.37 10.00 2.06
CA GLU A 129 0.94 9.62 1.57
C GLU A 129 1.99 10.59 2.11
N SER A 130 3.08 10.03 2.64
CA SER A 130 4.19 10.79 3.19
C SER A 130 5.46 9.95 3.22
N PHE A 131 6.59 10.59 3.54
CA PHE A 131 7.84 9.89 3.82
C PHE A 131 7.92 9.37 5.26
N LEU A 132 6.85 9.44 6.06
CA LEU A 132 6.82 8.87 7.40
C LEU A 132 6.45 7.39 7.34
N HIS A 133 6.72 6.68 8.44
CA HIS A 133 6.38 5.28 8.54
C HIS A 133 4.86 5.04 8.43
N LYS A 134 4.48 4.10 7.58
CA LYS A 134 3.10 3.71 7.28
C LYS A 134 2.58 2.71 8.31
N HIS A 135 1.94 3.24 9.34
CA HIS A 135 1.36 2.45 10.44
C HIS A 135 0.21 1.51 10.04
N TRP A 136 -0.32 1.65 8.82
CA TRP A 136 -1.40 0.84 8.29
C TRP A 136 -0.93 -0.40 7.51
N ILE A 137 0.39 -0.54 7.31
CA ILE A 137 0.99 -1.78 6.80
C ILE A 137 1.29 -2.68 8.00
N THR A 138 0.87 -3.93 7.91
CA THR A 138 1.14 -4.93 8.95
C THR A 138 2.63 -5.29 9.01
N PRO A 139 3.18 -5.67 10.17
CA PRO A 139 4.58 -6.07 10.26
C PRO A 139 4.80 -7.42 9.56
N PHE A 140 5.87 -7.51 8.78
CA PHE A 140 6.34 -8.77 8.20
C PHE A 140 6.94 -9.66 9.29
N LYS A 141 6.45 -10.90 9.41
CA LYS A 141 6.84 -11.83 10.49
C LYS A 141 7.87 -12.89 10.08
N ASP A 142 8.11 -13.05 8.79
CA ASP A 142 9.05 -14.03 8.27
C ASP A 142 10.44 -13.41 8.07
N GLU A 143 11.48 -14.23 8.18
CA GLU A 143 12.85 -13.81 7.87
C GLU A 143 13.16 -13.97 6.36
N ILE A 144 13.85 -12.98 5.80
CA ILE A 144 14.40 -13.05 4.45
C ILE A 144 15.87 -13.47 4.52
N LYS A 145 16.13 -14.75 4.23
CA LYS A 145 17.50 -15.31 4.20
C LYS A 145 18.15 -15.06 2.83
N GLY A 146 19.44 -14.77 2.83
CA GLY A 146 20.25 -14.64 1.61
C GLY A 146 20.35 -13.23 1.03
N ILE A 147 20.26 -12.21 1.88
CA ILE A 147 20.55 -10.80 1.56
C ILE A 147 22.03 -10.52 1.85
#